data_AF-Q4QH45-F1
#
_entry.id   AF-Q4QH45-F1
#
_cell.length_a   1.000
_cell.length_b   1.000
_cell.length_c   1.000
_cell.angle_alpha   90.00
_cell.angle_beta   90.00
_cell.angle_gamma   90.00
#
_symmetry.space_group_name_H-M   'P 1'
#
loop_
_entity.id
_entity.type
_entity.pdbx_description
1 polymer ?
#
loop_
_entity_poly.entity_id
_entity_poly.type
_entity_poly.pdbx_seq_one_letter_code
_entity_poly.pdbx_strand_id
1 'polypeptide(L)'
;MTNVFKVPEKREELVYTAKIAEQCERHDEILFCMKRAVKMNPRLSSEERNLLSAAYKYIISARRACWRSMSSMAHKEDSHKGKTASLFNGFQHQVEKELAEICSDILELLDKYLIPAADNDESKVYYYKLKGDYHRYFAEVESGSDTQKNLALEAYKKASEFTTSLKPTSPIRLGLALNFSVFYYEILRSPDKGCQLARQAFEEALSDPEVLDEEQHKESALIMQLLRDNLALWTEDSRPEGQDDGTAMEELE
;
A
#
# COMPACT_ATOMS: atom_id res chain seq x y z
N MET A 1 -39.30 3.03 23.26
CA MET A 1 -38.53 1.81 22.98
C MET A 1 -37.11 2.24 22.68
N THR A 2 -36.13 1.82 23.47
CA THR A 2 -34.72 2.11 23.19
C THR A 2 -34.31 1.31 21.96
N ASN A 3 -34.14 1.99 20.83
CA ASN A 3 -33.50 1.40 19.65
C ASN A 3 -32.03 1.17 19.99
N VAL A 4 -31.73 0.03 20.60
CA VAL A 4 -30.35 -0.43 20.79
C VAL A 4 -29.87 -0.91 19.42
N PHE A 5 -28.78 -0.31 18.94
CA PHE A 5 -28.13 -0.77 17.71
C PHE A 5 -27.76 -2.25 17.86
N LYS A 6 -28.25 -3.07 16.93
CA LYS A 6 -27.87 -4.47 16.79
C LYS A 6 -27.02 -4.61 15.56
N VAL A 7 -25.92 -5.34 15.69
CA VAL A 7 -25.09 -5.69 14.54
C VAL A 7 -25.94 -6.49 13.56
N PRO A 8 -26.00 -6.11 12.27
CA PRO A 8 -26.77 -6.86 11.28
C PRO A 8 -26.25 -8.28 11.06
N GLU A 9 -27.14 -9.18 10.64
CA GLU A 9 -26.81 -10.58 10.35
C GLU A 9 -26.77 -10.89 8.85
N LYS A 10 -27.47 -10.09 8.02
CA LYS A 10 -27.47 -10.25 6.56
C LYS A 10 -26.32 -9.47 5.93
N ARG A 11 -25.74 -10.04 4.86
CA ARG A 11 -24.63 -9.42 4.12
C ARG A 11 -24.98 -8.02 3.61
N GLU A 12 -26.16 -7.83 3.02
CA GLU A 12 -26.60 -6.54 2.49
C GLU A 12 -26.70 -5.47 3.58
N GLU A 13 -27.22 -5.84 4.75
CA GLU A 13 -27.34 -4.94 5.90
C GLU A 13 -25.97 -4.61 6.52
N LEU A 14 -25.04 -5.58 6.52
CA LEU A 14 -23.64 -5.36 6.91
C LEU A 14 -22.93 -4.36 5.99
N VAL A 15 -23.06 -4.54 4.67
CA VAL A 15 -22.49 -3.62 3.67
C VAL A 15 -23.12 -2.23 3.78
N TYR A 16 -24.44 -2.15 3.95
CA TYR A 16 -25.13 -0.88 4.15
C TYR A 16 -24.66 -0.17 5.42
N THR A 17 -24.48 -0.91 6.52
CA THR A 17 -23.93 -0.37 7.78
C THR A 17 -22.48 0.09 7.61
N ALA A 18 -21.67 -0.64 6.85
CA ALA A 18 -20.31 -0.23 6.53
C ALA A 18 -20.27 1.10 5.74
N LYS A 19 -21.19 1.29 4.79
CA LYS A 19 -21.35 2.56 4.07
C LYS A 19 -21.78 3.71 4.98
N ILE A 20 -22.68 3.47 5.93
CA ILE A 20 -23.03 4.49 6.95
C ILE A 20 -21.80 4.81 7.81
N ALA A 21 -21.05 3.80 8.23
CA ALA A 21 -19.84 3.98 9.04
C ALA A 21 -18.76 4.78 8.29
N GLU A 22 -18.64 4.61 6.97
CA GLU A 22 -17.77 5.43 6.12
C GLU A 22 -18.14 6.92 6.19
N GLN A 23 -19.43 7.27 6.11
CA GLN A 23 -19.89 8.66 6.22
C GLN A 23 -19.64 9.27 7.61
N CYS A 24 -19.39 8.43 8.61
CA CYS A 24 -19.04 8.83 9.97
C CYS A 24 -17.55 8.68 10.29
N GLU A 25 -16.71 8.32 9.31
CA GLU A 25 -15.27 8.06 9.47
C GLU A 25 -14.96 6.99 10.55
N ARG A 26 -15.88 6.03 10.70
CA ARG A 26 -15.83 4.96 11.70
C ARG A 26 -15.18 3.69 11.15
N HIS A 27 -13.87 3.73 10.92
CA HIS A 27 -13.13 2.68 10.21
C HIS A 27 -13.17 1.30 10.89
N ASP A 28 -13.19 1.25 12.22
CA ASP A 28 -13.26 -0.02 12.97
C ASP A 28 -14.59 -0.74 12.70
N GLU A 29 -15.70 0.01 12.65
CA GLU A 29 -17.02 -0.54 12.31
C GLU A 29 -17.11 -0.97 10.84
N ILE A 30 -16.47 -0.24 9.92
CA ILE A 30 -16.35 -0.64 8.51
C ILE A 30 -15.67 -2.00 8.42
N LEU A 31 -14.50 -2.15 9.05
CA LEU A 31 -13.75 -3.40 9.04
C LEU A 31 -14.54 -4.54 9.66
N PHE A 32 -15.17 -4.31 10.80
CA PHE A 32 -15.99 -5.32 11.46
C PHE A 32 -17.14 -5.81 10.54
N CYS A 33 -17.87 -4.89 9.92
CA CYS A 33 -18.98 -5.24 9.03
C CYS A 33 -18.50 -5.93 7.75
N MET A 34 -17.48 -5.37 7.09
CA MET A 34 -16.96 -5.89 5.82
C MET A 34 -16.28 -7.25 5.98
N LYS A 35 -15.54 -7.49 7.07
CA LYS A 35 -14.97 -8.82 7.37
C LYS A 35 -16.05 -9.88 7.53
N ARG A 36 -17.17 -9.55 8.18
CA ARG A 36 -18.33 -10.47 8.26
C ARG A 36 -18.95 -10.69 6.88
N ALA A 37 -19.12 -9.63 6.09
CA ALA A 37 -19.66 -9.74 4.73
C ALA A 37 -18.80 -10.63 3.82
N VAL A 38 -17.46 -10.49 3.87
CA VAL A 38 -16.51 -11.33 3.12
C VAL A 38 -16.62 -12.80 3.52
N LYS A 39 -16.73 -13.10 4.82
CA LYS A 39 -16.89 -14.48 5.31
C LYS A 39 -18.21 -15.12 4.88
N MET A 40 -19.24 -14.33 4.58
CA MET A 40 -20.53 -14.82 4.07
C MET A 40 -20.50 -15.01 2.55
N ASN A 41 -19.95 -14.04 1.81
CA ASN A 41 -19.71 -14.16 0.38
C ASN A 41 -18.46 -13.33 0.01
N PRO A 42 -17.37 -13.97 -0.40
CA PRO A 42 -16.09 -13.31 -0.66
C PRO A 42 -16.05 -12.56 -1.99
N ARG A 43 -17.05 -12.72 -2.87
CA ARG A 43 -17.15 -11.93 -4.10
C ARG A 43 -17.60 -10.51 -3.75
N LEU A 44 -16.66 -9.58 -3.81
CA LEU A 44 -16.90 -8.17 -3.56
C LEU A 44 -17.08 -7.40 -4.87
N SER A 45 -18.03 -6.46 -4.90
CA SER A 45 -18.10 -5.45 -5.95
C SER A 45 -16.89 -4.50 -5.89
N SER A 46 -16.67 -3.69 -6.94
CA SER A 46 -15.58 -2.69 -6.91
C SER A 46 -15.72 -1.72 -5.74
N GLU A 47 -16.93 -1.25 -5.47
CA GLU A 47 -17.26 -0.37 -4.34
C GLU A 47 -16.96 -1.05 -2.99
N GLU A 48 -17.35 -2.32 -2.82
CA GLU A 48 -17.09 -3.08 -1.60
C GLU A 48 -15.59 -3.35 -1.38
N ARG A 49 -14.84 -3.64 -2.46
CA ARG A 49 -13.36 -3.77 -2.41
C ARG A 49 -12.73 -2.45 -1.97
N ASN A 50 -13.17 -1.33 -2.54
CA ASN A 50 -12.67 -0.01 -2.21
C ASN A 50 -12.97 0.37 -0.76
N LEU A 51 -14.19 0.11 -0.27
CA LEU A 51 -14.58 0.34 1.12
C LEU A 51 -13.70 -0.44 2.11
N LEU A 52 -13.47 -1.74 1.85
CA LEU A 52 -12.61 -2.59 2.68
C LEU A 52 -11.16 -2.10 2.68
N SER A 53 -10.59 -1.86 1.50
CA SER A 53 -9.19 -1.45 1.36
C SER A 53 -8.93 -0.06 1.92
N ALA A 54 -9.85 0.89 1.76
CA ALA A 54 -9.76 2.24 2.31
C ALA A 54 -9.75 2.22 3.85
N ALA A 55 -10.61 1.40 4.47
CA ALA A 55 -10.66 1.28 5.93
C ALA A 55 -9.36 0.68 6.50
N TYR A 56 -8.84 -0.41 5.92
CA TYR A 56 -7.55 -0.95 6.35
C TYR A 56 -6.41 0.04 6.09
N LYS A 57 -6.41 0.72 4.93
CA LYS A 57 -5.41 1.74 4.58
C LYS A 57 -5.39 2.88 5.59
N TYR A 58 -6.54 3.34 6.05
CA TYR A 58 -6.62 4.39 7.07
C TYR A 58 -5.92 3.97 8.37
N ILE A 59 -6.31 2.81 8.91
CA ILE A 59 -5.82 2.32 10.21
C ILE A 59 -4.32 2.02 10.15
N ILE A 60 -3.85 1.32 9.11
CA ILE A 60 -2.42 0.99 8.96
C ILE A 60 -1.58 2.26 8.74
N SER A 61 -2.08 3.25 7.98
CA SER A 61 -1.32 4.47 7.70
C SER A 61 -1.06 5.28 8.97
N ALA A 62 -2.06 5.40 9.85
CA ALA A 62 -1.90 6.08 11.14
C ALA A 62 -0.82 5.41 12.01
N ARG A 63 -0.80 4.08 12.06
CA ARG A 63 0.18 3.32 12.87
C ARG A 63 1.58 3.38 12.26
N ARG A 64 1.70 3.31 10.94
CA ARG A 64 2.98 3.48 10.24
C ARG A 64 3.56 4.88 10.42
N ALA A 65 2.71 5.92 10.39
CA ALA A 65 3.15 7.29 10.67
C ALA A 65 3.71 7.41 12.09
N CYS A 66 2.98 6.87 13.08
CA CYS A 66 3.44 6.83 14.46
C CYS A 66 4.79 6.09 14.59
N TRP A 67 4.91 4.89 14.02
CA TRP A 67 6.14 4.10 14.07
C TRP A 67 7.34 4.81 13.41
N ARG A 68 7.14 5.47 12.26
CA ARG A 68 8.20 6.27 11.62
C ARG A 68 8.64 7.46 12.47
N SER A 69 7.69 8.18 13.07
CA SER A 69 8.00 9.28 13.98
C SER A 69 8.81 8.80 15.17
N MET A 70 8.42 7.66 15.77
CA MET A 70 9.18 7.04 16.87
C MET A 70 10.58 6.63 16.42
N SER A 71 10.70 5.93 15.30
CA SER A 71 12.01 5.50 14.77
C SER A 71 12.94 6.70 14.54
N SER A 72 12.41 7.82 14.03
CA SER A 72 13.17 9.07 13.89
C SER A 72 13.62 9.67 15.22
N MET A 73 12.78 9.63 16.26
CA MET A 73 13.13 10.10 17.61
C MET A 73 14.23 9.22 18.23
N ALA A 74 14.13 7.90 18.09
CA ALA A 74 15.12 6.95 18.59
C ALA A 74 16.53 7.22 18.03
N HIS A 75 16.63 7.56 16.74
CA HIS A 75 17.90 7.89 16.11
C HIS A 75 18.52 9.22 16.56
N LYS A 76 17.71 10.16 17.09
CA LYS A 76 18.17 11.47 17.55
C LYS A 76 18.62 11.46 19.01
N GLU A 77 18.18 10.48 19.80
CA GLU A 77 18.37 10.44 21.25
C GLU A 77 19.25 9.27 21.69
N ASP A 78 20.57 9.41 21.51
CA ASP A 78 21.61 8.52 22.06
C ASP A 78 21.75 8.61 23.61
N SER A 79 20.74 9.14 24.30
CA SER A 79 20.86 9.66 25.68
C SER A 79 19.72 9.33 26.64
N HIS A 80 18.75 8.50 26.26
CA HIS A 80 17.77 8.00 27.23
C HIS A 80 18.39 6.85 28.05
N LYS A 81 18.98 7.19 29.20
CA LYS A 81 19.38 6.21 30.23
C LYS A 81 18.26 6.07 31.26
N GLY A 82 17.96 4.83 31.67
CA GLY A 82 17.03 4.55 32.76
C GLY A 82 15.56 4.40 32.35
N LYS A 83 14.64 4.86 33.20
CA LYS A 83 13.19 4.56 33.11
C LYS A 83 12.54 5.07 31.81
N THR A 84 12.96 6.21 31.29
CA THR A 84 12.41 6.83 30.08
C THR A 84 12.65 5.97 28.83
N ALA A 85 13.82 5.33 28.72
CA ALA A 85 14.12 4.40 27.62
C ALA A 85 13.21 3.17 27.64
N SER A 86 12.90 2.65 28.83
CA SER A 86 11.99 1.50 28.95
C SER A 86 10.56 1.85 28.53
N LEU A 87 10.09 3.06 28.84
CA LEU A 87 8.77 3.53 28.42
C LEU A 87 8.71 3.72 26.91
N PHE A 88 9.75 4.31 26.32
CA PHE A 88 9.87 4.50 24.88
C PHE A 88 9.87 3.16 24.14
N ASN A 89 10.75 2.22 24.53
CA ASN A 89 10.84 0.90 23.92
C ASN A 89 9.54 0.10 24.08
N GLY A 90 8.90 0.19 25.25
CA GLY A 90 7.61 -0.46 25.50
C GLY A 90 6.50 0.08 24.60
N PHE A 91 6.44 1.39 24.40
CA PHE A 91 5.48 2.01 23.49
C PHE A 91 5.79 1.68 22.02
N GLN A 92 7.06 1.66 21.63
CA GLN A 92 7.47 1.26 20.29
C GLN A 92 7.00 -0.16 19.99
N HIS A 93 7.29 -1.10 20.89
CA HIS A 93 6.87 -2.50 20.75
C HIS A 93 5.34 -2.64 20.65
N GLN A 94 4.57 -1.83 21.38
CA GLN A 94 3.11 -1.82 21.28
C GLN A 94 2.65 -1.38 19.88
N VAL A 95 3.23 -0.33 19.31
CA VAL A 95 2.92 0.11 17.93
C VAL A 95 3.31 -0.95 16.90
N GLU A 96 4.47 -1.59 17.06
CA GLU A 96 4.93 -2.68 16.19
C GLU A 96 3.96 -3.87 16.22
N LYS A 97 3.50 -4.24 17.41
CA LYS A 97 2.48 -5.28 17.61
C LYS A 97 1.15 -4.93 16.93
N GLU A 98 0.66 -3.71 17.10
CA GLU A 98 -0.58 -3.26 16.44
C GLU A 98 -0.45 -3.33 14.91
N LEU A 99 0.68 -2.90 14.35
CA LEU A 99 0.96 -3.01 12.92
C LEU A 99 0.95 -4.47 12.43
N ALA A 100 1.63 -5.36 13.16
CA ALA A 100 1.68 -6.79 12.85
C ALA A 100 0.29 -7.44 12.91
N GLU A 101 -0.54 -7.08 13.89
CA GLU A 101 -1.91 -7.58 14.04
C GLU A 101 -2.80 -7.11 12.88
N ILE A 102 -2.72 -5.83 12.49
CA ILE A 102 -3.48 -5.31 11.34
C ILE A 102 -3.06 -6.01 10.04
N CYS A 103 -1.76 -6.19 9.82
CA CYS A 103 -1.24 -6.88 8.64
C CYS A 103 -1.71 -8.34 8.61
N SER A 104 -1.57 -9.06 9.72
CA SER A 104 -1.97 -10.46 9.82
C SER A 104 -3.46 -10.65 9.53
N ASP A 105 -4.30 -9.73 10.02
CA ASP A 105 -5.75 -9.78 9.86
C ASP A 105 -6.21 -9.70 8.39
N ILE A 106 -5.70 -8.73 7.62
CA ILE A 106 -6.03 -8.62 6.19
C ILE A 106 -5.38 -9.72 5.36
N LEU A 107 -4.15 -10.14 5.71
CA LEU A 107 -3.47 -11.25 5.02
C LEU A 107 -4.26 -12.56 5.18
N GLU A 108 -4.78 -12.84 6.38
CA GLU A 108 -5.66 -14.00 6.60
C GLU A 108 -6.95 -13.90 5.76
N LEU A 109 -7.56 -12.72 5.69
CA LEU A 109 -8.76 -12.50 4.90
C LEU A 109 -8.50 -12.70 3.39
N LEU A 110 -7.35 -12.21 2.90
CA LEU A 110 -6.91 -12.35 1.52
C LEU A 110 -6.70 -13.82 1.16
N ASP A 111 -5.94 -14.54 1.97
CA ASP A 111 -5.55 -15.91 1.68
C ASP A 111 -6.70 -16.91 1.81
N LYS A 112 -7.58 -16.73 2.80
CA LYS A 112 -8.69 -17.67 3.03
C LYS A 112 -9.91 -17.41 2.16
N TYR A 113 -10.16 -16.16 1.77
CA TYR A 113 -11.44 -15.77 1.18
C TYR A 113 -11.32 -15.03 -0.15
N LEU A 114 -10.58 -13.92 -0.19
CA LEU A 114 -10.65 -12.99 -1.33
C LEU A 114 -9.87 -13.47 -2.56
N ILE A 115 -8.62 -13.93 -2.39
CA ILE A 115 -7.80 -14.45 -3.49
C ILE A 115 -8.44 -15.72 -4.10
N PRO A 116 -8.91 -16.72 -3.32
CA PRO A 116 -9.61 -17.88 -3.88
C PRO A 116 -10.90 -17.55 -4.64
N ALA A 117 -11.56 -16.43 -4.31
CA ALA A 117 -12.81 -16.01 -4.94
C ALA A 117 -12.62 -15.12 -6.18
N ALA A 118 -11.39 -14.69 -6.47
CA ALA A 118 -11.07 -13.83 -7.60
C ALA A 118 -11.30 -14.55 -8.93
N ASP A 119 -12.29 -14.10 -9.72
CA ASP A 119 -12.74 -14.78 -10.94
C ASP A 119 -12.19 -14.17 -12.24
N ASN A 120 -11.52 -13.03 -12.16
CA ASN A 120 -10.92 -12.34 -13.29
C ASN A 120 -9.54 -11.79 -12.95
N ASP A 121 -8.74 -11.50 -13.98
CA ASP A 121 -7.34 -11.09 -13.79
C ASP A 121 -7.21 -9.75 -13.08
N GLU A 122 -8.09 -8.78 -13.33
CA GLU A 122 -8.11 -7.51 -12.61
C GLU A 122 -8.24 -7.71 -11.09
N SER A 123 -9.17 -8.55 -10.66
CA SER A 123 -9.37 -8.89 -9.25
C SER A 123 -8.18 -9.65 -8.66
N LYS A 124 -7.52 -10.53 -9.43
CA LYS A 124 -6.30 -11.22 -8.98
C LYS A 124 -5.15 -10.21 -8.80
N VAL A 125 -4.91 -9.33 -9.77
CA VAL A 125 -3.89 -8.27 -9.66
C VAL A 125 -4.16 -7.43 -8.42
N TYR A 126 -5.41 -7.00 -8.22
CA TYR A 126 -5.81 -6.20 -7.06
C TYR A 126 -5.49 -6.90 -5.73
N TYR A 127 -5.92 -8.15 -5.53
CA TYR A 127 -5.73 -8.84 -4.25
C TYR A 127 -4.29 -9.29 -4.01
N TYR A 128 -3.56 -9.74 -5.03
CA TYR A 128 -2.15 -10.07 -4.88
C TYR A 128 -1.29 -8.83 -4.65
N LYS A 129 -1.60 -7.70 -5.30
CA LYS A 129 -0.99 -6.41 -5.00
C LYS A 129 -1.23 -6.02 -3.54
N LEU A 130 -2.49 -6.13 -3.07
CA LEU A 130 -2.83 -5.81 -1.68
C LEU A 130 -2.08 -6.72 -0.70
N LYS A 131 -1.96 -8.02 -1.00
CA LYS A 131 -1.14 -8.96 -0.24
C LYS A 131 0.33 -8.52 -0.17
N GLY A 132 0.91 -8.13 -1.31
CA GLY A 132 2.26 -7.59 -1.38
C GLY A 132 2.44 -6.32 -0.54
N ASP A 133 1.46 -5.40 -0.59
CA ASP A 133 1.44 -4.18 0.21
C ASP A 133 1.48 -4.46 1.71
N TYR A 134 0.67 -5.40 2.21
CA TYR A 134 0.65 -5.71 3.65
C TYR A 134 1.84 -6.52 4.12
N HIS A 135 2.40 -7.44 3.32
CA HIS A 135 3.69 -8.06 3.66
C HIS A 135 4.82 -7.03 3.65
N ARG A 136 4.78 -6.05 2.74
CA ARG A 136 5.73 -4.93 2.74
C ARG A 136 5.63 -4.11 4.02
N TYR A 137 4.43 -3.73 4.45
CA TYR A 137 4.24 -3.01 5.71
C TYR A 137 4.70 -3.82 6.91
N PHE A 138 4.50 -5.14 6.89
CA PHE A 138 5.01 -6.03 7.92
C PHE A 138 6.55 -6.05 7.94
N ALA A 139 7.19 -6.13 6.77
CA ALA A 139 8.65 -6.11 6.63
C ALA A 139 9.31 -4.78 7.04
N GLU A 140 8.59 -3.65 6.97
CA GLU A 140 9.07 -2.36 7.48
C GLU A 140 9.30 -2.42 9.01
N VAL A 141 8.38 -3.07 9.71
CA VAL A 141 8.34 -3.15 11.18
C VAL A 141 9.27 -4.23 11.71
N GLU A 142 9.20 -5.44 11.14
CA GLU A 142 10.14 -6.52 11.43
C GLU A 142 11.42 -6.33 10.60
N SER A 143 12.14 -5.23 10.85
CA SER A 143 13.38 -4.89 10.16
C SER A 143 14.36 -6.07 10.21
N GLY A 144 14.58 -6.72 9.05
CA GLY A 144 15.44 -7.90 8.90
C GLY A 144 14.70 -9.23 8.67
N SER A 145 13.37 -9.25 8.67
CA SER A 145 12.57 -10.45 8.34
C SER A 145 12.60 -10.73 6.84
N ASP A 146 13.58 -11.53 6.40
CA ASP A 146 13.65 -12.00 5.01
C ASP A 146 12.39 -12.79 4.61
N THR A 147 11.70 -13.39 5.57
CA THR A 147 10.42 -14.06 5.36
C THR A 147 9.35 -13.10 4.81
N GLN A 148 9.11 -11.97 5.48
CA GLN A 148 8.09 -11.01 5.01
C GLN A 148 8.48 -10.37 3.68
N LYS A 149 9.78 -10.09 3.46
CA LYS A 149 10.27 -9.59 2.17
C LYS A 149 10.03 -10.58 1.04
N ASN A 150 10.32 -11.86 1.27
CA ASN A 150 10.11 -12.90 0.26
C ASN A 150 8.63 -13.10 -0.06
N LEU A 151 7.75 -13.07 0.95
CA LEU A 151 6.30 -13.16 0.77
C LEU A 151 5.73 -11.95 0.02
N ALA A 152 6.21 -10.73 0.31
CA ALA A 152 5.86 -9.54 -0.45
C ALA A 152 6.30 -9.64 -1.91
N LEU A 153 7.54 -10.07 -2.15
CA LEU A 153 8.09 -10.26 -3.49
C LEU A 153 7.30 -11.30 -4.30
N GLU A 154 6.97 -12.43 -3.68
CA GLU A 154 6.15 -13.48 -4.30
C GLU A 154 4.76 -12.94 -4.67
N ALA A 155 4.10 -12.22 -3.76
CA ALA A 155 2.79 -11.66 -4.00
C ALA A 155 2.80 -10.62 -5.15
N TYR A 156 3.78 -9.72 -5.19
CA TYR A 156 3.89 -8.75 -6.29
C TYR A 156 4.21 -9.43 -7.62
N LYS A 157 5.12 -10.40 -7.66
CA LYS A 157 5.39 -11.20 -8.87
C LYS A 157 4.14 -11.92 -9.35
N LYS A 158 3.38 -12.51 -8.43
CA LYS A 158 2.14 -13.20 -8.75
C LYS A 158 1.09 -12.24 -9.31
N ALA A 159 1.00 -11.02 -8.79
CA ALA A 159 0.17 -9.97 -9.36
C ALA A 159 0.62 -9.63 -10.80
N SER A 160 1.93 -9.51 -11.04
CA SER A 160 2.48 -9.21 -12.38
C SER A 160 2.16 -10.27 -13.44
N GLU A 161 1.95 -11.54 -13.06
CA GLU A 161 1.55 -12.58 -14.02
C GLU A 161 0.17 -12.31 -14.66
N PHE A 162 -0.72 -11.62 -13.92
CA PHE A 162 -2.09 -11.34 -14.36
C PHE A 162 -2.25 -9.96 -15.02
N THR A 163 -1.18 -9.17 -15.19
CA THR A 163 -1.29 -7.83 -15.81
C THR A 163 -1.35 -7.85 -17.33
N THR A 164 -1.07 -8.99 -17.97
CA THR A 164 -1.01 -9.11 -19.43
C THR A 164 -2.36 -8.84 -20.11
N SER A 165 -3.47 -9.12 -19.43
CA SER A 165 -4.83 -8.82 -19.87
C SER A 165 -5.27 -7.38 -19.54
N LEU A 166 -4.47 -6.63 -18.79
CA LEU A 166 -4.73 -5.24 -18.42
C LEU A 166 -3.94 -4.28 -19.32
N LYS A 167 -4.59 -3.20 -19.74
CA LYS A 167 -3.92 -2.14 -20.52
C LYS A 167 -2.83 -1.46 -19.70
N PRO A 168 -1.75 -0.96 -20.33
CA PRO A 168 -0.71 -0.17 -19.66
C PRO A 168 -1.27 0.99 -18.82
N THR A 169 -2.33 1.63 -19.30
CA THR A 169 -3.02 2.74 -18.63
C THR A 169 -3.99 2.32 -17.52
N SER A 170 -4.18 1.01 -17.26
CA SER A 170 -5.07 0.56 -16.18
C SER A 170 -4.59 1.06 -14.80
N PRO A 171 -5.45 1.71 -13.99
CA PRO A 171 -5.07 2.15 -12.64
C PRO A 171 -4.53 1.03 -11.76
N ILE A 172 -5.08 -0.18 -11.89
CA ILE A 172 -4.66 -1.34 -11.10
C ILE A 172 -3.26 -1.83 -11.52
N ARG A 173 -2.96 -1.84 -12.83
CA ARG A 173 -1.63 -2.19 -13.36
C ARG A 173 -0.59 -1.14 -12.98
N LEU A 174 -0.90 0.14 -13.16
CA LEU A 174 -0.04 1.25 -12.76
C LEU A 174 0.21 1.26 -11.26
N GLY A 175 -0.85 1.06 -10.46
CA GLY A 175 -0.76 0.98 -9.01
C GLY A 175 0.10 -0.18 -8.52
N LEU A 176 0.08 -1.32 -9.22
CA LEU A 176 1.01 -2.42 -8.95
C LEU A 176 2.45 -2.00 -9.22
N ALA A 177 2.74 -1.40 -10.38
CA ALA A 177 4.10 -0.96 -10.72
C ALA A 177 4.63 0.08 -9.71
N LEU A 178 3.79 1.05 -9.31
CA LEU A 178 4.12 2.04 -8.29
C LEU A 178 4.51 1.37 -6.96
N ASN A 179 3.68 0.50 -6.43
CA ASN A 179 3.97 -0.11 -5.13
C ASN A 179 5.13 -1.11 -5.19
N PHE A 180 5.27 -1.83 -6.29
CA PHE A 180 6.34 -2.82 -6.46
C PHE A 180 7.71 -2.14 -6.69
N SER A 181 7.76 -1.01 -7.40
CA SER A 181 8.98 -0.21 -7.54
C SER A 181 9.43 0.36 -6.19
N VAL A 182 8.51 0.92 -5.40
CA VAL A 182 8.78 1.37 -4.02
C VAL A 182 9.31 0.21 -3.16
N PHE A 183 8.73 -0.99 -3.29
CA PHE A 183 9.23 -2.16 -2.58
C PHE A 183 10.67 -2.52 -2.94
N TYR A 184 11.03 -2.52 -4.23
CA TYR A 184 12.41 -2.74 -4.67
C TYR A 184 13.36 -1.69 -4.10
N TYR A 185 12.95 -0.43 -4.11
CA TYR A 185 13.77 0.70 -3.65
C TYR A 185 13.95 0.68 -2.12
N GLU A 186 12.85 0.74 -1.36
CA GLU A 186 12.87 0.95 0.08
C GLU A 186 13.20 -0.32 0.88
N ILE A 187 12.68 -1.47 0.45
CA ILE A 187 12.72 -2.70 1.26
C ILE A 187 13.82 -3.65 0.80
N LEU A 188 13.93 -3.89 -0.50
CA LEU A 188 14.96 -4.77 -1.08
C LEU A 188 16.29 -4.05 -1.34
N ARG A 189 16.36 -2.73 -1.12
CA ARG A 189 17.57 -1.91 -1.35
C ARG A 189 18.18 -2.16 -2.73
N SER A 190 17.31 -2.29 -3.73
CA SER A 190 17.64 -2.56 -5.13
C SER A 190 17.15 -1.39 -6.01
N PRO A 191 17.76 -0.20 -5.88
CA PRO A 191 17.27 1.02 -6.52
C PRO A 191 17.17 0.90 -8.05
N ASP A 192 18.15 0.26 -8.70
CA ASP A 192 18.15 0.05 -10.15
C ASP A 192 16.88 -0.67 -10.64
N LYS A 193 16.48 -1.74 -9.93
CA LYS A 193 15.26 -2.50 -10.27
C LYS A 193 13.99 -1.69 -10.01
N GLY A 194 13.96 -0.92 -8.92
CA GLY A 194 12.83 -0.04 -8.60
C GLY A 194 12.63 1.03 -9.68
N CYS A 195 13.71 1.74 -10.03
CA CYS A 195 13.70 2.76 -11.07
C CYS A 195 13.36 2.18 -12.45
N GLN A 196 13.93 1.02 -12.82
CA GLN A 196 13.63 0.37 -14.09
C GLN A 196 12.14 0.03 -14.18
N LEU A 197 11.57 -0.58 -13.14
CA LEU A 197 10.16 -0.97 -13.13
C LEU A 197 9.22 0.25 -13.22
N ALA A 198 9.51 1.32 -12.46
CA ALA A 198 8.71 2.54 -12.50
C ALA A 198 8.78 3.23 -13.86
N ARG A 199 9.99 3.33 -14.45
CA ARG A 199 10.21 3.94 -15.76
C ARG A 199 9.49 3.17 -16.86
N GLN A 200 9.64 1.84 -16.88
CA GLN A 200 8.97 0.98 -17.86
C GLN A 200 7.45 1.18 -17.82
N ALA A 201 6.85 1.12 -16.63
CA ALA A 201 5.39 1.30 -16.51
C ALA A 201 4.92 2.69 -16.96
N PHE A 202 5.70 3.74 -16.66
CA PHE A 202 5.40 5.10 -17.07
C PHE A 202 5.46 5.27 -18.61
N GLU A 203 6.52 4.76 -19.25
CA GLU A 203 6.71 4.82 -20.71
C GLU A 203 5.68 3.98 -21.48
N GLU A 204 5.33 2.79 -20.98
CA GLU A 204 4.27 1.96 -21.55
C GLU A 204 2.91 2.67 -21.49
N ALA A 205 2.59 3.35 -20.39
CA ALA A 205 1.33 4.08 -20.25
C ALA A 205 1.28 5.36 -21.10
N LEU A 206 2.41 6.06 -21.28
CA LEU A 206 2.49 7.22 -22.19
C LEU A 206 2.29 6.84 -23.66
N SER A 207 2.66 5.61 -24.02
CA SER A 207 2.59 5.12 -25.40
C SER A 207 1.22 4.51 -25.75
N ASP A 208 0.30 4.43 -24.80
CA ASP A 208 -1.04 3.85 -24.98
C ASP A 208 -2.02 4.91 -25.55
N PRO A 209 -2.52 4.73 -26.79
CA PRO A 209 -3.28 5.77 -27.49
C PRO A 209 -4.77 5.86 -27.10
N GLU A 210 -5.25 5.05 -26.17
CA GLU A 210 -6.68 4.88 -25.93
C GLU A 210 -7.30 5.85 -24.90
N VAL A 211 -8.58 6.14 -25.13
CA VAL A 211 -9.43 6.98 -24.28
C VAL A 211 -10.00 6.13 -23.14
N LEU A 212 -9.44 6.29 -21.94
CA LEU A 212 -10.06 5.83 -20.70
C LEU A 212 -11.34 6.65 -20.43
N ASP A 213 -12.27 6.10 -19.64
CA ASP A 213 -13.32 6.94 -19.06
C ASP A 213 -12.72 8.03 -18.14
N GLU A 214 -13.47 9.09 -17.88
CA GLU A 214 -12.95 10.27 -17.19
C GLU A 214 -12.44 9.96 -15.76
N GLU A 215 -13.07 8.99 -15.07
CA GLU A 215 -12.69 8.60 -13.71
C GLU A 215 -11.40 7.79 -13.71
N GLN A 216 -11.32 6.75 -14.56
CA GLN A 216 -10.12 5.95 -14.74
C GLN A 216 -8.94 6.78 -15.26
N HIS A 217 -9.20 7.76 -16.13
CA HIS A 217 -8.18 8.67 -16.62
C HIS A 217 -7.58 9.52 -15.49
N LYS A 218 -8.42 10.08 -14.62
CA LYS A 218 -7.97 10.86 -13.46
C LYS A 218 -7.15 10.01 -12.49
N GLU A 219 -7.61 8.79 -12.19
CA GLU A 219 -6.89 7.88 -11.30
C GLU A 219 -5.52 7.48 -11.89
N SER A 220 -5.50 7.13 -13.17
CA SER A 220 -4.27 6.75 -13.88
C SER A 220 -3.27 7.90 -13.96
N ALA A 221 -3.74 9.11 -14.28
CA ALA A 221 -2.92 10.32 -14.31
C ALA A 221 -2.27 10.62 -12.95
N LEU A 222 -3.03 10.46 -11.85
CA LEU A 222 -2.50 10.61 -10.50
C LEU A 222 -1.39 9.57 -10.21
N ILE A 223 -1.59 8.30 -10.58
CA ILE A 223 -0.59 7.26 -10.36
C ILE A 223 0.66 7.48 -11.22
N MET A 224 0.49 7.89 -12.48
CA MET A 224 1.61 8.26 -13.36
C MET A 224 2.41 9.44 -12.81
N GLN A 225 1.73 10.44 -12.24
CA GLN A 225 2.39 11.53 -11.54
C GLN A 225 3.23 11.02 -10.37
N LEU A 226 2.67 10.14 -9.52
CA LEU A 226 3.41 9.55 -8.39
C LEU A 226 4.63 8.72 -8.85
N LEU A 227 4.51 7.98 -9.95
CA LEU A 227 5.64 7.26 -10.56
C LEU A 227 6.75 8.22 -10.99
N ARG A 228 6.39 9.30 -11.68
CA ARG A 228 7.33 10.34 -12.11
C ARG A 228 8.00 11.03 -10.93
N ASP A 229 7.22 11.40 -9.91
CA ASP A 229 7.73 12.10 -8.73
C ASP A 229 8.69 11.19 -7.93
N ASN A 230 8.39 9.89 -7.81
CA ASN A 230 9.31 8.91 -7.23
C ASN A 230 10.61 8.77 -8.06
N LEU A 231 10.51 8.66 -9.39
CA LEU A 231 11.68 8.56 -10.27
C LEU A 231 12.58 9.80 -10.16
N ALA A 232 12.00 11.00 -10.06
CA ALA A 232 12.74 12.22 -9.85
C ALA A 232 13.54 12.11 -8.54
N LEU A 233 12.86 11.86 -7.41
CA LEU A 233 13.47 11.72 -6.09
C LEU A 233 14.63 10.70 -6.08
N TRP A 234 14.41 9.51 -6.63
CA TRP A 234 15.42 8.44 -6.64
C TRP A 234 16.62 8.74 -7.53
N THR A 235 16.43 9.55 -8.58
CA THR A 235 17.54 10.00 -9.44
C THR A 235 18.33 11.12 -8.75
N GLU A 236 17.69 11.95 -7.93
CA GLU A 236 18.38 12.95 -7.12
C GLU A 236 19.25 12.30 -6.03
N ASP A 237 18.71 11.31 -5.32
CA ASP A 237 19.42 10.51 -4.30
C ASP A 237 20.65 9.77 -4.86
N SER A 238 20.64 9.46 -6.17
CA SER A 238 21.70 8.72 -6.84
C SER A 238 22.85 9.62 -7.33
N ARG A 239 22.72 10.95 -7.23
CA ARG A 239 23.81 11.88 -7.56
C ARG A 239 24.84 11.85 -6.41
N PRO A 240 26.12 11.53 -6.67
CA PRO A 240 27.14 11.61 -5.63
C PRO A 240 27.22 13.05 -5.11
N GLU A 241 27.10 13.23 -3.80
CA GLU A 241 27.38 14.52 -3.13
C GLU A 241 28.81 14.96 -3.52
N GLY A 242 28.94 15.97 -4.37
CA GLY A 242 30.23 16.58 -4.71
C GLY A 242 30.70 16.52 -6.16
N GLN A 243 29.83 16.38 -7.16
CA GLN A 243 30.14 16.92 -8.50
C GLN A 243 29.50 18.29 -8.67
N ASP A 244 30.21 19.29 -8.17
CA ASP A 244 30.28 20.61 -8.79
C ASP A 244 30.83 20.40 -10.21
N ASP A 245 29.96 20.23 -11.20
CA ASP A 245 30.35 20.31 -12.60
C ASP A 245 30.57 21.78 -12.94
N GLY A 246 31.70 22.31 -12.43
CA GLY A 246 32.23 23.64 -12.66
C GLY A 246 32.32 24.02 -14.13
N THR A 247 31.17 24.36 -14.70
CA THR A 247 31.01 25.14 -15.92
C THR A 247 30.45 26.49 -15.50
N ALA A 248 31.35 27.26 -14.89
CA ALA A 248 31.28 28.71 -14.99
C ALA A 248 31.30 29.08 -16.49
N MET A 249 30.40 29.99 -16.87
CA MET A 249 30.43 30.87 -18.05
C MET A 249 31.25 30.40 -19.26
N GLU A 250 30.57 30.27 -20.40
CA GLU A 250 31.07 30.91 -21.60
C GLU A 250 29.90 31.57 -22.34
N GLU A 251 30.03 32.89 -22.48
CA GLU A 251 29.33 33.73 -23.43
C GLU A 251 29.37 33.10 -24.83
N LEU A 252 28.40 33.45 -25.68
CA LEU A 252 28.69 34.04 -27.00
C LEU A 252 27.38 34.49 -27.66
N GLU A 253 27.37 35.79 -27.92
CA GLU A 253 26.66 36.59 -28.95
C GLU A 253 25.48 35.98 -29.71
#